data_AF-D2ZRN0-F1
#
_entry.id   AF-D2ZRN0-F1
#
_cell.length_a   1.000
_cell.length_b   1.000
_cell.length_c   1.000
_cell.angle_alpha   90.00
_cell.angle_beta   90.00
_cell.angle_gamma   90.00
#
_symmetry.space_group_name_H-M   'P 1'
#
loop_
_entity.id
_entity.type
_entity.pdbx_description
1 polymer ?
#
loop_
_entity_poly.entity_id
_entity_poly.type
_entity_poly.pdbx_seq_one_letter_code
_entity_poly.pdbx_strand_id
1 'polypeptide(L)'
;MFVTYIITFLFWKLKIWGGGDVKLLTAIATVIPFGINLNFLNIYPQLSVYPFSFTVIINSILIAFPFLLIFTGYLILKNTMFNSNKDILFSFLNINSISLFLKLNLNKLILIKDLKEGMIINDYYFNNEKIAVLISDINGNLKVYKTKNNPDFNYYFKSQSAGGITAQDMYLLKIMNAQKIISNSISVKIGFPFAPAIFAGFLISVIYGDLMLLFIKKFFLVM
;
A
#
# COMPACT_ATOMS: atom_id res chain seq x y z
N MET A 1 5.87 -9.37 -21.45
CA MET A 1 4.42 -9.24 -21.26
C MET A 1 3.79 -10.39 -20.46
N PHE A 2 3.89 -11.66 -20.87
CA PHE A 2 3.26 -12.75 -20.08
C PHE A 2 3.88 -12.94 -18.69
N VAL A 3 5.21 -12.91 -18.61
CA VAL A 3 5.96 -13.01 -17.35
C VAL A 3 5.57 -11.88 -16.37
N THR A 4 5.45 -10.66 -16.88
CA THR A 4 5.08 -9.47 -16.10
C THR A 4 3.64 -9.56 -15.61
N TYR A 5 2.73 -10.10 -16.43
CA TYR A 5 1.35 -10.37 -16.03
C TYR A 5 1.25 -11.42 -14.92
N ILE A 6 1.98 -12.53 -15.03
CA ILE A 6 1.99 -13.59 -13.99
C ILE A 6 2.50 -13.04 -12.66
N ILE A 7 3.59 -12.27 -12.67
CA ILE A 7 4.19 -11.72 -11.45
C ILE A 7 3.29 -10.66 -10.81
N THR A 8 2.74 -9.74 -11.60
CA THR A 8 1.83 -8.71 -11.07
C THR A 8 0.52 -9.31 -10.55
N PHE A 9 0.00 -10.37 -11.19
CA PHE A 9 -1.13 -11.16 -10.67
C PHE A 9 -0.78 -11.85 -9.35
N LEU A 10 0.44 -12.38 -9.21
CA LEU A 10 0.92 -12.98 -7.98
C LEU A 10 1.01 -11.96 -6.84
N PHE A 11 1.51 -10.75 -7.12
CA PHE A 11 1.51 -9.64 -6.14
C PHE A 11 0.11 -9.22 -5.70
N TRP A 12 -0.85 -9.23 -6.62
CA TRP A 12 -2.26 -8.98 -6.29
C TRP A 12 -2.82 -10.09 -5.38
N LYS A 13 -2.57 -11.36 -5.71
CA LYS A 13 -3.03 -12.52 -4.92
C LYS A 13 -2.40 -12.54 -3.53
N LEU A 14 -1.14 -12.14 -3.40
CA LEU A 14 -0.43 -11.97 -2.13
C LEU A 14 -0.84 -10.70 -1.37
N LYS A 15 -1.74 -9.87 -1.93
CA LYS A 15 -2.20 -8.59 -1.35
C LYS A 15 -1.08 -7.59 -1.05
N ILE A 16 0.04 -7.69 -1.77
CA ILE A 16 1.18 -6.78 -1.63
C ILE A 16 0.83 -5.41 -2.23
N TRP A 17 0.14 -5.42 -3.38
CA TRP A 17 -0.25 -4.21 -4.10
C TRP A 17 -1.75 -4.12 -4.35
N GLY A 18 -2.22 -2.88 -4.51
CA GLY A 18 -3.59 -2.60 -4.89
C GLY A 18 -3.88 -3.02 -6.33
N GLY A 19 -5.15 -3.29 -6.63
CA GLY A 19 -5.57 -3.63 -8.01
C GLY A 19 -5.27 -2.52 -9.02
N GLY A 20 -5.24 -1.25 -8.58
CA GLY A 20 -4.88 -0.11 -9.43
C GLY A 20 -3.42 -0.17 -9.90
N ASP A 21 -2.49 -0.37 -8.97
CA ASP A 21 -1.04 -0.44 -9.28
C ASP A 21 -0.73 -1.60 -10.23
N VAL A 22 -1.38 -2.74 -10.01
CA VAL A 22 -1.26 -3.93 -10.85
C VAL A 22 -1.72 -3.65 -12.27
N LYS A 23 -2.90 -3.04 -12.45
CA LYS A 23 -3.43 -2.66 -13.78
C LYS A 23 -2.48 -1.70 -14.50
N LEU A 24 -1.99 -0.69 -13.79
CA LEU A 24 -1.06 0.29 -14.33
C LEU A 24 0.23 -0.37 -14.82
N LEU A 25 0.84 -1.25 -14.02
CA LEU A 25 2.07 -1.95 -14.41
C LEU A 25 1.85 -2.93 -15.56
N THR A 26 0.70 -3.61 -15.59
CA THR A 26 0.35 -4.45 -16.75
C THR A 26 0.18 -3.62 -18.02
N ALA A 27 -0.41 -2.43 -17.95
CA ALA A 27 -0.55 -1.53 -19.09
C ALA A 27 0.81 -1.01 -19.58
N ILE A 28 1.73 -0.66 -18.67
CA ILE A 28 3.10 -0.30 -19.05
C ILE A 28 3.78 -1.48 -19.77
N ALA A 29 3.63 -2.70 -19.23
CA ALA A 29 4.24 -3.89 -19.80
C ALA A 29 3.67 -4.29 -21.18
N THR A 30 2.43 -3.90 -21.50
CA THR A 30 1.82 -4.12 -22.82
C THR A 30 2.23 -3.06 -23.82
N VAL A 31 2.29 -1.79 -23.41
CA VAL A 31 2.63 -0.67 -24.32
C VAL A 31 4.12 -0.62 -24.60
N ILE A 32 4.97 -0.84 -23.59
CA ILE A 32 6.44 -0.77 -23.70
C ILE A 32 7.04 -2.08 -23.16
N PRO A 33 7.06 -3.16 -23.97
CA PRO A 33 7.55 -4.46 -23.52
C PRO A 33 9.08 -4.51 -23.36
N PHE A 34 9.80 -3.73 -24.16
CA PHE A 34 11.26 -3.66 -24.18
C PHE A 34 11.72 -2.22 -23.98
N GLY A 35 12.89 -2.04 -23.35
CA GLY A 35 13.44 -0.72 -23.05
C GLY A 35 13.66 0.10 -24.33
N ILE A 36 13.38 1.40 -24.25
CA ILE A 36 13.59 2.32 -25.36
C ILE A 36 15.07 2.65 -25.41
N ASN A 37 15.75 2.32 -26.51
CA ASN A 37 17.13 2.76 -26.73
C ASN A 37 17.12 4.16 -27.35
N LEU A 38 17.34 5.19 -26.53
CA LEU A 38 17.36 6.58 -26.95
C LEU A 38 18.78 6.98 -27.39
N ASN A 39 19.20 6.55 -28.60
CA ASN A 39 20.49 6.91 -29.19
C ASN A 39 20.72 8.44 -29.31
N PHE A 40 19.68 9.27 -29.25
CA PHE A 40 19.76 10.72 -29.44
C PHE A 40 20.35 11.48 -28.23
N LEU A 41 20.21 10.95 -27.00
CA LEU A 41 20.66 11.64 -25.79
C LEU A 41 22.09 11.27 -25.35
N ASN A 42 22.76 10.34 -26.04
CA ASN A 42 24.08 9.78 -25.64
C ASN A 42 24.15 9.25 -24.20
N ILE A 43 23.00 9.15 -23.53
CA ILE A 43 22.79 8.38 -22.32
C ILE A 43 22.45 6.99 -22.84
N TYR A 44 23.35 6.03 -22.71
CA TYR A 44 23.03 4.64 -23.01
C TYR A 44 22.11 4.15 -21.89
N PRO A 45 20.78 4.02 -22.08
CA PRO A 45 19.98 3.34 -21.08
C PRO A 45 20.51 1.90 -21.04
N GLN A 46 21.12 1.53 -19.92
CA GLN A 46 21.64 0.18 -19.79
C GLN A 46 20.44 -0.77 -19.77
N LEU A 47 20.22 -1.44 -20.91
CA LEU A 47 19.13 -2.37 -21.09
C LEU A 47 19.26 -3.48 -20.03
N SER A 48 18.25 -3.60 -19.20
CA SER A 48 18.13 -4.69 -18.24
C SER A 48 17.88 -6.01 -18.97
N VAL A 49 18.38 -7.11 -18.42
CA VAL A 49 18.11 -8.47 -18.93
C VAL A 49 16.63 -8.83 -18.82
N TYR A 50 15.91 -8.17 -17.91
CA TYR A 50 14.48 -8.36 -17.67
C TYR A 50 13.60 -7.32 -18.39
N PRO A 51 12.30 -7.63 -18.60
CA PRO A 51 11.32 -6.75 -19.24
C PRO A 51 11.29 -5.33 -18.64
N PHE A 52 11.03 -4.33 -19.48
CA PHE A 52 11.07 -2.90 -19.09
C PHE A 52 10.16 -2.56 -17.90
N SER A 53 8.99 -3.19 -17.79
CA SER A 53 8.10 -2.96 -16.64
C SER A 53 8.74 -3.36 -15.30
N PHE A 54 9.66 -4.33 -15.29
CA PHE A 54 10.42 -4.65 -14.07
C PHE A 54 11.43 -3.57 -13.73
N THR A 55 12.06 -2.96 -14.73
CA THR A 55 12.91 -1.79 -14.54
C THR A 55 12.14 -0.66 -13.88
N VAL A 56 10.92 -0.40 -14.36
CA VAL A 56 10.00 0.57 -13.74
C VAL A 56 9.66 0.20 -12.29
N ILE A 57 9.36 -1.07 -12.02
CA ILE A 57 9.10 -1.56 -10.65
C ILE A 57 10.30 -1.31 -9.74
N ILE A 58 11.48 -1.74 -10.16
CA ILE A 58 12.71 -1.63 -9.36
C ILE A 58 13.06 -0.17 -9.11
N ASN A 59 13.04 0.67 -10.15
CA ASN A 59 13.26 2.10 -10.01
C ASN A 59 12.21 2.74 -9.09
N SER A 60 10.93 2.37 -9.19
CA SER A 60 9.87 2.90 -8.32
C SER A 60 10.10 2.56 -6.83
N ILE A 61 10.56 1.35 -6.54
CA ILE A 61 10.88 0.91 -5.18
C ILE A 61 12.10 1.67 -4.66
N LEU A 62 13.15 1.80 -5.47
CA LEU A 62 14.36 2.52 -5.11
C LEU A 62 14.10 4.01 -4.84
N ILE A 63 13.16 4.63 -5.57
CA ILE A 63 12.75 6.03 -5.35
C ILE A 63 11.82 6.15 -4.13
N ALA A 64 10.91 5.20 -3.93
CA ALA A 64 9.99 5.21 -2.81
C ALA A 64 10.73 5.04 -1.47
N PHE A 65 11.82 4.29 -1.44
CA PHE A 65 12.58 4.00 -0.23
C PHE A 65 13.12 5.24 0.50
N PRO A 66 13.91 6.14 -0.11
CA PRO A 66 14.39 7.35 0.56
C PRO A 66 13.24 8.27 0.97
N PHE A 67 12.18 8.36 0.16
CA PHE A 67 11.00 9.14 0.52
C PHE A 67 10.32 8.59 1.78
N LEU A 68 10.13 7.27 1.87
CA LEU A 68 9.53 6.62 3.03
C LEU A 68 10.40 6.81 4.28
N LEU A 69 11.73 6.72 4.17
CA LEU A 69 12.65 6.99 5.28
C LEU A 69 12.54 8.43 5.81
N ILE A 70 12.48 9.41 4.90
CA ILE A 70 12.31 10.82 5.27
C ILE A 70 10.93 11.05 5.90
N PHE A 71 9.88 10.46 5.32
CA PHE A 71 8.52 10.59 5.82
C PHE A 71 8.35 9.99 7.22
N THR A 72 8.87 8.78 7.46
CA THR A 72 8.86 8.17 8.79
C THR A 72 9.71 8.97 9.76
N GLY A 73 10.91 9.41 9.36
CA GLY A 73 11.76 10.28 10.17
C GLY A 73 11.09 11.60 10.56
N TYR A 74 10.41 12.27 9.63
CA TYR A 74 9.63 13.48 9.90
C TYR A 74 8.51 13.22 10.90
N LEU A 75 7.75 12.14 10.71
CA LEU A 75 6.69 11.78 11.64
C LEU A 75 7.25 11.48 13.04
N ILE A 76 8.41 10.83 13.15
CA ILE A 76 9.09 10.55 14.43
C ILE A 76 9.50 11.84 15.11
N LEU A 77 10.13 12.78 14.40
CA LEU A 77 10.54 14.09 14.93
C LEU A 77 9.34 14.91 15.42
N LYS A 78 8.20 14.78 14.74
CA LYS A 78 6.95 15.46 15.14
C LYS A 78 6.35 14.86 16.42
N ASN A 79 6.65 13.60 16.74
CA ASN A 79 6.08 12.92 17.90
C ASN A 79 6.99 13.11 19.11
N THR A 80 6.50 13.80 20.15
CA THR A 80 7.25 14.14 21.36
C THR A 80 7.60 12.94 22.26
N MET A 81 7.34 11.71 21.81
CA MET A 81 7.50 10.48 22.59
C MET A 81 8.98 10.04 22.73
N PHE A 82 9.90 10.61 21.96
CA PHE A 82 11.33 10.29 22.03
C PHE A 82 12.12 11.51 22.54
N ASN A 83 12.44 11.51 23.84
CA ASN A 83 13.14 12.61 24.51
C ASN A 83 14.65 12.70 24.21
N SER A 84 15.24 11.73 23.48
CA SER A 84 16.69 11.64 23.26
C SER A 84 17.05 11.25 21.83
N ASN A 85 18.01 11.97 21.24
CA ASN A 85 18.46 11.77 19.85
C ASN A 85 19.07 10.38 19.56
N LYS A 86 19.66 9.72 20.57
CA LYS A 86 20.23 8.37 20.40
C LYS A 86 19.12 7.32 20.37
N ASP A 87 18.08 7.50 21.16
CA ASP A 87 16.92 6.61 21.21
C ASP A 87 16.07 6.74 19.95
N ILE A 88 16.04 7.93 19.32
CA ILE A 88 15.41 8.16 18.01
C ILE A 88 16.09 7.32 16.91
N LEU A 89 17.42 7.25 16.90
CA LEU A 89 18.17 6.56 15.84
C LEU A 89 18.10 5.02 16.02
N PHE A 90 18.21 4.52 17.25
CA PHE A 90 18.05 3.09 17.54
C PHE A 90 16.58 2.63 17.44
N SER A 91 15.61 3.48 17.76
CA SER A 91 14.19 3.17 17.48
C SER A 91 13.89 3.19 15.98
N PHE A 92 14.48 4.10 15.21
CA PHE A 92 14.33 4.10 13.74
C PHE A 92 14.81 2.78 13.09
N LEU A 93 15.82 2.12 13.65
CA LEU A 93 16.28 0.80 13.17
C LEU A 93 15.51 -0.37 13.79
N ASN A 94 14.76 -0.15 14.87
CA ASN A 94 13.98 -1.18 15.54
C ASN A 94 12.62 -1.37 14.84
N ILE A 95 12.54 -2.42 14.02
CA ILE A 95 11.36 -2.84 13.24
C ILE A 95 10.06 -2.83 14.07
N ASN A 96 10.12 -3.25 15.34
CA ASN A 96 8.94 -3.33 16.19
C ASN A 96 8.36 -1.94 16.48
N SER A 97 9.20 -0.94 16.73
CA SER A 97 8.77 0.42 17.01
C SER A 97 8.22 1.12 15.76
N ILE A 98 8.84 0.89 14.59
CA ILE A 98 8.34 1.34 13.29
C ILE A 98 6.97 0.73 13.01
N SER A 99 6.80 -0.57 13.27
CA SER A 99 5.54 -1.28 13.04
C SER A 99 4.39 -0.72 13.90
N LEU A 100 4.66 -0.44 15.18
CA LEU A 100 3.72 0.18 16.11
C LEU A 100 3.36 1.60 15.67
N PHE A 101 4.37 2.37 15.23
CA PHE A 101 4.20 3.74 14.79
C PHE A 101 3.41 3.87 13.49
N LEU A 102 3.74 3.05 12.50
CA LEU A 102 2.95 2.94 11.26
C LEU A 102 1.52 2.54 11.58
N LYS A 103 1.29 1.62 12.52
CA LYS A 103 -0.05 1.23 12.96
C LYS A 103 -0.81 2.38 13.64
N LEU A 104 -0.14 3.21 14.43
CA LEU A 104 -0.79 4.33 15.14
C LEU A 104 -1.11 5.51 14.21
N ASN A 105 -0.20 5.86 13.30
CA ASN A 105 -0.35 7.06 12.45
C ASN A 105 -1.09 6.83 11.13
N LEU A 106 -1.04 5.61 10.58
CA LEU A 106 -1.78 5.29 9.36
C LEU A 106 -3.25 4.96 9.62
N ASN A 107 -3.69 4.95 10.88
CA ASN A 107 -5.09 4.73 11.23
C ASN A 107 -5.77 6.07 11.49
N LYS A 108 -6.83 6.37 10.75
CA LYS A 108 -7.62 7.60 10.91
C LYS A 108 -9.07 7.28 11.21
N LEU A 109 -9.63 7.96 12.20
CA LEU A 109 -11.07 7.95 12.44
C LEU A 109 -11.74 8.89 11.44
N ILE A 110 -12.66 8.35 10.65
CA ILE A 110 -13.48 9.10 9.70
C ILE A 110 -14.96 8.88 10.00
N LEU A 111 -15.78 9.86 9.69
CA LEU A 111 -17.23 9.75 9.83
C LEU A 111 -17.80 8.85 8.73
N ILE A 112 -18.79 8.02 9.05
CA ILE A 112 -19.38 7.08 8.09
C ILE A 112 -20.06 7.81 6.92
N LYS A 113 -20.54 9.03 7.12
CA LYS A 113 -21.06 9.88 6.03
C LYS A 113 -20.01 10.12 4.92
N ASP A 114 -18.74 10.25 5.31
CA ASP A 114 -17.61 10.59 4.43
C ASP A 114 -16.91 9.33 3.89
N LEU A 115 -17.43 8.14 4.21
CA LEU A 115 -16.93 6.86 3.74
C LEU A 115 -17.07 6.78 2.21
N LYS A 116 -15.98 6.42 1.54
CA LYS A 116 -15.92 6.22 0.08
C LYS A 116 -15.52 4.79 -0.25
N GLU A 117 -15.90 4.34 -1.43
CA GLU A 117 -15.43 3.08 -2.00
C GLU A 117 -13.90 3.03 -2.05
N GLY A 118 -13.32 1.86 -1.79
CA GLY A 118 -11.87 1.65 -1.79
C GLY A 118 -11.16 1.98 -0.48
N MET A 119 -11.85 2.54 0.51
CA MET A 119 -11.28 2.74 1.85
C MET A 119 -11.09 1.41 2.59
N ILE A 120 -9.94 1.22 3.25
CA ILE A 120 -9.64 -0.01 3.99
C ILE A 120 -10.07 0.15 5.45
N ILE A 121 -11.13 -0.55 5.84
CA ILE A 121 -11.63 -0.51 7.22
C ILE A 121 -10.79 -1.42 8.11
N ASN A 122 -10.33 -0.88 9.25
CA ASN A 122 -9.67 -1.61 10.33
C ASN A 122 -10.69 -2.43 11.14
N ASP A 123 -10.22 -3.09 12.21
CA ASP A 123 -11.08 -3.87 13.07
C ASP A 123 -12.16 -2.98 13.72
N TYR A 124 -13.43 -3.25 13.41
CA TYR A 124 -14.58 -2.66 14.07
C TYR A 124 -15.28 -3.71 14.93
N TYR A 125 -15.28 -3.52 16.25
CA TYR A 125 -15.81 -4.47 17.22
C TYR A 125 -17.29 -4.23 17.54
N PHE A 126 -18.07 -5.30 17.66
CA PHE A 126 -19.50 -5.23 17.94
C PHE A 126 -20.04 -6.51 18.58
N ASN A 127 -21.19 -6.40 19.26
CA ASN A 127 -21.86 -7.53 19.94
C ASN A 127 -23.12 -8.02 19.24
N ASN A 128 -23.71 -7.20 18.37
CA ASN A 128 -25.00 -7.50 17.77
C ASN A 128 -24.86 -8.50 16.60
N GLU A 129 -25.44 -9.70 16.75
CA GLU A 129 -25.41 -10.75 15.74
C GLU A 129 -26.08 -10.34 14.42
N LYS A 130 -27.06 -9.42 14.47
CA LYS A 130 -27.71 -8.90 13.26
C LYS A 130 -26.71 -8.24 12.31
N ILE A 131 -25.70 -7.56 12.84
CA ILE A 131 -24.63 -6.96 12.04
C ILE A 131 -23.80 -8.05 11.36
N ALA A 132 -23.52 -9.15 12.07
CA ALA A 132 -22.75 -10.25 11.53
C ALA A 132 -23.45 -10.90 10.33
N VAL A 133 -24.76 -11.14 10.45
CA VAL A 133 -25.59 -11.71 9.38
C VAL A 133 -25.67 -10.78 8.18
N LEU A 134 -25.97 -9.49 8.41
CA LEU A 134 -26.10 -8.51 7.33
C LEU A 134 -24.80 -8.34 6.52
N ILE A 135 -23.64 -8.42 7.16
CA ILE A 135 -22.36 -8.33 6.45
C ILE A 135 -22.04 -9.66 5.75
N SER A 136 -22.39 -10.81 6.33
CA SER A 136 -22.14 -12.11 5.69
C SER A 136 -23.01 -12.35 4.46
N ASP A 137 -24.20 -11.74 4.41
CA ASP A 137 -25.14 -11.88 3.30
C ASP A 137 -24.70 -11.08 2.05
N ILE A 138 -23.87 -10.05 2.23
CA ILE A 138 -23.33 -9.27 1.12
C ILE A 138 -22.05 -9.94 0.60
N ASN A 139 -21.99 -10.14 -0.72
CA ASN A 139 -20.79 -10.63 -1.40
C ASN A 139 -19.75 -9.50 -1.61
N GLY A 140 -19.34 -8.88 -0.50
CA GLY A 140 -18.44 -7.73 -0.45
C GLY A 140 -17.02 -8.08 -0.02
N ASN A 141 -16.19 -7.05 0.17
CA ASN A 141 -14.82 -7.22 0.67
C ASN A 141 -14.74 -7.12 2.20
N LEU A 142 -15.86 -6.84 2.89
CA LEU A 142 -15.95 -6.89 4.34
C LEU A 142 -16.21 -8.32 4.81
N LYS A 143 -15.47 -8.75 5.84
CA LYS A 143 -15.67 -10.04 6.49
C LYS A 143 -15.76 -9.90 7.99
N VAL A 144 -16.65 -10.70 8.56
CA VAL A 144 -16.87 -10.82 10.00
C VAL A 144 -16.04 -11.95 10.55
N TYR A 145 -15.48 -11.73 11.72
CA TYR A 145 -14.67 -12.67 12.47
C TYR A 145 -15.16 -12.71 13.91
N LYS A 146 -15.13 -13.90 14.51
CA LYS A 146 -15.34 -14.04 15.96
C LYS A 146 -14.06 -13.63 16.68
N THR A 147 -14.21 -12.84 17.74
CA THR A 147 -13.10 -12.49 18.63
C THR A 147 -12.67 -13.74 19.42
N LYS A 148 -11.36 -13.92 19.57
CA LYS A 148 -10.78 -14.92 20.50
C LYS A 148 -10.11 -14.27 21.71
N ASN A 149 -9.76 -12.99 21.59
CA ASN A 149 -8.84 -12.31 22.51
C ASN A 149 -9.44 -11.08 23.22
N ASN A 150 -10.71 -10.74 23.01
CA ASN A 150 -11.38 -9.63 23.69
C ASN A 150 -12.63 -10.15 24.42
N PRO A 151 -12.74 -9.97 25.75
CA PRO A 151 -13.89 -10.42 26.53
C PRO A 151 -15.14 -9.53 26.33
N ASP A 152 -14.96 -8.27 25.93
CA ASP A 152 -16.07 -7.29 25.86
C ASP A 152 -16.85 -7.35 24.54
N PHE A 153 -16.25 -7.95 23.51
CA PHE A 153 -16.82 -7.98 22.16
C PHE A 153 -16.85 -9.40 21.60
N ASN A 154 -17.97 -9.82 21.01
CA ASN A 154 -18.14 -11.16 20.41
C ASN A 154 -17.67 -11.24 18.95
N TYR A 155 -17.79 -10.14 18.21
CA TYR A 155 -17.52 -10.10 16.77
C TYR A 155 -16.73 -8.85 16.39
N TYR A 156 -16.01 -8.94 15.28
CA TYR A 156 -15.44 -7.77 14.61
C TYR A 156 -15.48 -7.96 13.10
N PHE A 157 -15.56 -6.86 12.35
CA PHE A 157 -15.40 -6.90 10.90
C PHE A 157 -14.19 -6.08 10.45
N LYS A 158 -13.59 -6.47 9.33
CA LYS A 158 -12.51 -5.73 8.66
C LYS A 158 -12.54 -5.95 7.16
N SER A 159 -11.83 -5.10 6.42
CA SER A 159 -11.61 -5.31 4.98
C SER A 159 -10.68 -6.52 4.75
N GLN A 160 -11.06 -7.40 3.83
CA GLN A 160 -10.30 -8.61 3.52
C GLN A 160 -9.08 -8.32 2.63
N SER A 161 -9.18 -7.37 1.71
CA SER A 161 -8.13 -7.04 0.73
C SER A 161 -7.69 -5.58 0.79
N ALA A 162 -6.49 -5.31 0.25
CA ALA A 162 -5.95 -3.96 0.08
C ALA A 162 -6.75 -3.09 -0.92
N GLY A 163 -7.73 -3.68 -1.62
CA GLY A 163 -8.67 -2.94 -2.46
C GLY A 163 -9.72 -2.14 -1.69
N GLY A 164 -9.85 -2.36 -0.37
CA GLY A 164 -10.82 -1.65 0.49
C GLY A 164 -12.27 -2.07 0.25
N ILE A 165 -13.20 -1.37 0.89
CA ILE A 165 -14.64 -1.69 0.82
C ILE A 165 -15.22 -1.47 -0.58
N THR A 166 -16.19 -2.30 -0.96
CA THR A 166 -16.95 -2.13 -2.20
C THR A 166 -18.03 -1.05 -2.06
N ALA A 167 -18.63 -0.63 -3.17
CA ALA A 167 -19.80 0.25 -3.13
C ALA A 167 -20.95 -0.33 -2.29
N GLN A 168 -21.22 -1.63 -2.39
CA GLN A 168 -22.27 -2.32 -1.62
C GLN A 168 -21.99 -2.27 -0.11
N ASP A 169 -20.75 -2.57 0.27
CA ASP A 169 -20.26 -2.48 1.66
C ASP A 169 -20.45 -1.06 2.22
N MET A 170 -20.10 -0.04 1.43
CA MET A 170 -20.23 1.36 1.81
C MET A 170 -21.70 1.75 2.06
N TYR A 171 -22.61 1.37 1.18
CA TYR A 171 -24.03 1.66 1.35
C TYR A 171 -24.61 0.95 2.57
N LEU A 172 -24.26 -0.32 2.79
CA LEU A 172 -24.68 -1.06 3.99
C LEU A 172 -24.27 -0.33 5.27
N LEU A 173 -23.00 0.07 5.36
CA LEU A 173 -22.49 0.79 6.54
C LEU A 173 -23.20 2.12 6.74
N LYS A 174 -23.50 2.87 5.67
CA LYS A 174 -24.26 4.12 5.76
C LYS A 174 -25.69 3.89 6.26
N ILE A 175 -26.37 2.83 5.79
CA ILE A 175 -27.71 2.46 6.24
C ILE A 175 -27.69 2.05 7.71
N MET A 176 -26.74 1.20 8.11
CA MET A 176 -26.57 0.79 9.50
C MET A 176 -26.32 1.97 10.43
N ASN A 177 -25.54 2.96 9.99
CA ASN A 177 -25.29 4.17 10.75
C ASN A 177 -26.55 5.05 10.87
N ALA A 178 -27.31 5.20 9.77
CA ALA A 178 -28.57 5.94 9.78
C ALA A 178 -29.59 5.31 10.75
N GLN A 179 -29.60 3.98 10.85
CA GLN A 179 -30.42 3.22 11.80
C GLN A 179 -29.86 3.20 13.24
N LYS A 180 -28.75 3.90 13.50
CA LYS A 180 -28.03 3.92 14.80
C LYS A 180 -27.58 2.53 15.29
N ILE A 181 -27.35 1.59 14.38
CA ILE A 181 -26.89 0.23 14.69
C ILE A 181 -25.37 0.23 14.94
N ILE A 182 -24.64 1.08 14.22
CA ILE A 182 -23.20 1.27 14.37
C ILE A 182 -22.89 2.72 14.77
N SER A 183 -21.68 2.95 15.28
CA SER A 183 -21.22 4.26 15.67
C SER A 183 -20.98 5.16 14.46
N ASN A 184 -21.05 6.49 14.66
CA ASN A 184 -20.91 7.48 13.59
C ASN A 184 -19.50 7.52 12.94
N SER A 185 -18.50 6.88 13.54
CA SER A 185 -17.11 6.93 13.11
C SER A 185 -16.50 5.54 13.00
N ILE A 186 -15.72 5.33 11.95
CA ILE A 186 -14.98 4.09 11.71
C ILE A 186 -13.50 4.41 11.51
N SER A 187 -12.63 3.51 12.00
CA SER A 187 -11.20 3.57 11.74
C SER A 187 -10.89 3.03 10.35
N VAL A 188 -10.26 3.85 9.53
CA VAL A 188 -9.77 3.49 8.19
C VAL A 188 -8.25 3.57 8.17
N LYS A 189 -7.64 2.60 7.51
CA LYS A 189 -6.23 2.57 7.23
C LYS A 189 -5.93 3.43 6.01
N ILE A 190 -5.07 4.41 6.18
CA ILE A 190 -4.51 5.25 5.13
C ILE A 190 -3.45 4.42 4.41
N GLY A 191 -3.66 4.19 3.11
CA GLY A 191 -2.65 3.61 2.23
C GLY A 191 -1.64 4.66 1.81
N PHE A 192 -0.37 4.27 1.66
CA PHE A 192 0.62 5.08 0.98
C PHE A 192 0.30 5.09 -0.53
N PRO A 193 0.10 6.26 -1.18
CA PRO A 193 -0.14 6.31 -2.61
C PRO A 193 1.15 5.94 -3.34
N PHE A 194 1.21 4.73 -3.90
CA PHE A 194 2.42 4.22 -4.58
C PHE A 194 2.51 4.69 -6.04
N ALA A 195 1.39 5.09 -6.66
CA ALA A 195 1.33 5.55 -8.04
C ALA A 195 2.31 6.69 -8.41
N PRO A 196 2.53 7.74 -7.58
CA PRO A 196 3.54 8.76 -7.85
C PRO A 196 4.97 8.20 -7.92
N ALA A 197 5.28 7.21 -7.09
CA ALA A 197 6.58 6.55 -7.12
C ALA A 197 6.74 5.70 -8.39
N ILE A 198 5.67 5.02 -8.85
CA ILE A 198 5.68 4.31 -10.14
C ILE A 198 5.92 5.29 -11.29
N PHE A 199 5.26 6.45 -11.28
CA PHE A 199 5.45 7.47 -12.32
C PHE A 199 6.88 8.02 -12.34
N ALA A 200 7.44 8.36 -11.17
CA ALA A 200 8.84 8.77 -11.08
C ALA A 200 9.79 7.65 -11.54
N GLY A 201 9.52 6.41 -11.13
CA GLY A 201 10.25 5.22 -11.58
C GLY A 201 10.24 5.06 -13.08
N PHE A 202 9.09 5.29 -13.72
CA PHE A 202 8.94 5.26 -15.17
C PHE A 202 9.79 6.34 -15.87
N LEU A 203 9.72 7.59 -15.42
CA LEU A 203 10.54 8.68 -15.99
C LEU A 203 12.04 8.37 -15.91
N ILE A 204 12.48 7.87 -14.76
CA ILE A 204 13.88 7.47 -14.59
C ILE A 204 14.23 6.29 -15.50
N SER A 205 13.34 5.29 -15.63
CA SER A 205 13.56 4.16 -16.55
C SER A 205 13.70 4.61 -18.00
N VAL A 206 13.00 5.66 -18.42
CA VAL A 206 13.11 6.20 -19.79
C VAL A 206 14.40 6.99 -19.98
N ILE A 207 14.79 7.81 -18.99
CA ILE A 207 15.94 8.74 -19.13
C ILE A 207 17.26 8.05 -18.82
N TYR A 208 17.34 7.32 -17.70
CA TYR A 208 18.57 6.73 -17.17
C TYR A 208 18.63 5.21 -17.34
N GLY A 209 17.50 4.56 -17.63
CA GLY A 209 17.41 3.11 -17.69
C GLY A 209 17.33 2.49 -16.29
N ASP A 210 17.97 1.34 -16.11
CA ASP A 210 17.93 0.57 -14.88
C ASP A 210 18.90 1.11 -13.82
N LEU A 211 18.38 1.76 -12.77
CA LEU A 211 19.20 2.27 -11.69
C LEU A 211 19.96 1.16 -10.96
N MET A 212 19.34 0.00 -10.74
CA MET A 212 19.95 -1.09 -9.99
C MET A 212 21.17 -1.64 -10.74
N LEU A 213 21.03 -1.84 -12.06
CA LEU A 213 22.14 -2.29 -12.88
C LEU A 213 23.26 -1.24 -12.98
N LEU A 214 22.92 0.05 -13.00
CA LEU A 214 23.91 1.13 -12.92
C LEU A 214 24.67 1.12 -11.59
N PHE A 215 23.98 0.93 -10.47
CA PHE A 215 24.62 0.79 -9.16
C PHE A 215 25.56 -0.42 -9.12
N ILE A 216 25.10 -1.59 -9.58
CA ILE A 216 25.91 -2.83 -9.63
C ILE A 216 27.15 -2.61 -10.50
N LYS A 217 26.99 -2.09 -11.72
CA LYS A 217 28.11 -1.86 -12.64
C LYS A 217 29.15 -0.94 -12.02
N LYS A 218 28.73 0.18 -11.42
CA LYS A 218 29.66 1.11 -10.76
C LYS A 218 30.33 0.50 -9.54
N PHE A 219 29.63 -0.32 -8.77
CA PHE A 219 30.22 -1.00 -7.62
C PHE A 219 31.29 -2.02 -8.04
N PHE A 220 31.03 -2.82 -9.08
CA PHE A 220 31.98 -3.80 -9.61
C PHE A 220 33.11 -3.22 -10.46
N LEU A 221 32.99 -1.98 -10.96
CA LEU A 221 34.08 -1.29 -11.67
C LEU A 221 35.04 -0.56 -10.72
N VAL A 222 34.64 -0.41 -9.45
CA VAL A 222 35.43 0.24 -8.39
C VAL A 222 36.16 -0.81 -7.52
N MET A 223 35.78 -2.10 -7.61
CA MET A 223 36.64 -3.23 -7.23
C MET A 223 37.52 -3.65 -8.38
#